data_AF-A0A553RMJ8-F1
#
_entry.id   AF-A0A553RMJ8-F1
#
_cell.length_a   1.000
_cell.length_b   1.000
_cell.length_c   1.000
_cell.angle_alpha   90.00
_cell.angle_beta   90.00
_cell.angle_gamma   90.00
#
_symmetry.space_group_name_H-M   'P 1'
#
loop_
_entity.id
_entity.type
_entity.pdbx_description
1 polymer ?
#
loop_
_entity_poly.entity_id
_entity_poly.type
_entity_poly.pdbx_seq_one_letter_code
_entity_poly.pdbx_strand_id
1 'polypeptide(L)'
;MSNTQEQSLNENITFTPLSESSPDFLHSEGERYCVESLVSSGPQAFYTKLHEEYLNSFLSNGEIKQISSWAEDIHQSDLHLEEANGELEVQSDGENFSGHYFPTESDTPAPCLELGWPERSLWMDM
;
A
#
# COMPACT_ATOMS: atom_id res chain seq x y z
N MET A 1 8.02 -1.90 -28.52
CA MET A 1 7.74 -0.56 -27.99
C MET A 1 6.26 -0.32 -28.26
N SER A 2 5.42 -0.40 -27.24
CA SER A 2 3.96 -0.37 -27.40
C SER A 2 3.52 1.06 -27.68
N ASN A 3 2.89 1.30 -28.83
CA ASN A 3 2.44 2.62 -29.30
C ASN A 3 1.12 3.06 -28.63
N THR A 4 0.96 2.76 -27.35
CA THR A 4 -0.26 2.97 -26.57
C THR A 4 -0.70 4.44 -26.57
N GLN A 5 0.25 5.37 -26.66
CA GLN A 5 0.00 6.82 -26.68
C GLN A 5 -0.61 7.33 -28.01
N GLU A 6 -0.26 6.72 -29.15
CA GLU A 6 -0.87 7.08 -30.44
C GLU A 6 -2.28 6.47 -30.55
N GLN A 7 -2.45 5.34 -29.87
CA GLN A 7 -3.67 4.55 -29.80
C GLN A 7 -4.77 5.23 -28.97
N SER A 8 -4.44 5.96 -27.90
CA SER A 8 -5.42 6.68 -27.08
C SER A 8 -6.10 7.85 -27.80
N LEU A 9 -5.53 8.36 -28.90
CA LEU A 9 -6.13 9.41 -29.73
C LEU A 9 -7.15 8.86 -30.73
N ASN A 10 -7.24 7.54 -30.88
CA ASN A 10 -8.18 6.91 -31.78
C ASN A 10 -9.53 6.71 -31.06
N GLU A 11 -10.53 7.46 -31.49
CA GLU A 11 -11.92 7.39 -31.03
C GLU A 11 -12.59 6.01 -31.24
N ASN A 12 -12.01 5.15 -32.07
CA ASN A 12 -12.45 3.77 -32.27
C ASN A 12 -11.62 2.73 -31.50
N ILE A 13 -10.74 3.14 -30.58
CA ILE A 13 -9.92 2.18 -29.88
C ILE A 13 -10.73 1.39 -28.84
N THR A 14 -10.58 0.07 -28.89
CA THR A 14 -11.16 -0.84 -27.91
C THR A 14 -10.08 -1.20 -26.91
N PHE A 15 -10.15 -0.65 -25.70
CA PHE A 15 -9.30 -1.10 -24.60
C PHE A 15 -9.66 -2.55 -24.30
N THR A 16 -8.73 -3.47 -24.51
CA THR A 16 -8.92 -4.87 -24.15
C THR A 16 -9.00 -4.96 -22.63
N PRO A 17 -10.06 -5.57 -22.07
CA PRO A 17 -10.15 -5.77 -20.63
C PRO A 17 -8.91 -6.53 -20.15
N LEU A 18 -8.34 -6.07 -19.04
CA LEU A 18 -7.22 -6.75 -18.40
C LEU A 18 -7.67 -8.17 -18.03
N SER A 19 -6.79 -9.15 -18.25
CA SER A 19 -7.06 -10.53 -17.83
C SER A 19 -6.90 -10.64 -16.32
N GLU A 20 -7.73 -11.46 -15.66
CA GLU A 20 -7.60 -11.79 -14.23
C GLU A 20 -6.22 -12.36 -13.84
N SER A 21 -5.48 -12.90 -14.82
CA SER A 21 -4.11 -13.38 -14.63
C SER A 21 -3.05 -12.26 -14.58
N SER A 22 -3.41 -11.03 -14.96
CA SER A 22 -2.52 -9.88 -14.88
C SER A 22 -2.55 -9.31 -13.46
N PRO A 23 -1.40 -9.01 -12.83
CA PRO A 23 -1.38 -8.34 -11.53
C PRO A 23 -2.08 -6.98 -11.57
N ASP A 24 -2.02 -6.28 -12.72
CA ASP A 24 -2.66 -4.99 -12.93
C ASP A 24 -4.20 -5.06 -12.95
N PHE A 25 -4.79 -6.26 -13.02
CA PHE A 25 -6.24 -6.43 -12.94
C PHE A 25 -6.77 -6.18 -11.52
N LEU A 26 -6.00 -6.59 -10.50
CA LEU A 26 -6.41 -6.50 -9.10
C LEU A 26 -5.89 -5.23 -8.43
N HIS A 27 -4.81 -4.65 -8.97
CA HIS A 27 -4.07 -3.61 -8.28
C HIS A 27 -3.65 -2.48 -9.23
N SER A 28 -3.96 -1.24 -8.86
CA SER A 28 -3.56 -0.02 -9.55
C SER A 28 -2.77 0.89 -8.60
N GLU A 29 -1.47 1.08 -8.87
CA GLU A 29 -0.63 1.99 -8.08
C GLU A 29 -1.15 3.43 -8.13
N GLY A 30 -1.68 3.87 -9.28
CA GLY A 30 -2.25 5.22 -9.40
C GLY A 30 -3.49 5.41 -8.50
N GLU A 31 -4.37 4.41 -8.43
CA GLU A 31 -5.52 4.46 -7.51
C GLU A 31 -5.05 4.44 -6.06
N ARG A 32 -4.03 3.63 -5.74
CA ARG A 32 -3.41 3.59 -4.40
C ARG A 32 -2.88 4.96 -3.99
N TYR A 33 -2.12 5.66 -4.84
CA TYR A 33 -1.62 7.01 -4.56
C TYR A 33 -2.73 8.05 -4.36
N CYS A 34 -3.83 7.92 -5.11
CA CYS A 34 -4.99 8.79 -4.94
C CYS A 34 -5.60 8.60 -3.54
N VAL A 35 -5.83 7.36 -3.11
CA VAL A 35 -6.34 7.05 -1.76
C VAL A 35 -5.37 7.48 -0.67
N GLU A 36 -4.07 7.29 -0.87
CA GLU A 36 -3.04 7.77 0.07
C GLU A 36 -3.14 9.28 0.28
N SER A 37 -3.28 10.04 -0.80
CA SER A 37 -3.44 11.50 -0.75
C SER A 37 -4.77 11.93 -0.15
N LEU A 38 -5.83 11.12 -0.32
CA LEU A 38 -7.12 11.33 0.36
C LEU A 38 -6.94 11.26 1.88
N VAL A 39 -6.27 10.23 2.37
CA VAL A 39 -6.08 9.98 3.81
C VAL A 39 -5.12 11.02 4.40
N SER A 40 -4.04 11.36 3.71
CA SER A 40 -3.01 12.27 4.22
C SER A 40 -3.39 13.75 4.15
N SER A 41 -4.21 14.15 3.18
CA SER A 41 -4.39 15.57 2.83
C SER A 41 -5.82 15.94 2.41
N GLY A 42 -6.74 14.98 2.48
CA GLY A 42 -8.17 15.19 2.32
C GLY A 42 -8.68 15.16 0.87
N PRO A 43 -9.99 15.40 0.69
CA PRO A 43 -10.68 15.20 -0.59
C PRO A 43 -10.14 16.00 -1.76
N GLN A 44 -9.64 17.23 -1.52
CA GLN A 44 -9.11 18.05 -2.60
C GLN A 44 -7.83 17.45 -3.18
N ALA A 45 -6.95 16.92 -2.32
CA ALA A 45 -5.72 16.25 -2.74
C ALA A 45 -6.00 14.98 -3.55
N PHE A 46 -7.05 14.23 -3.19
CA PHE A 46 -7.53 13.09 -3.97
C PHE A 46 -7.87 13.47 -5.42
N TYR A 47 -8.69 14.52 -5.62
CA TYR A 47 -9.07 14.95 -6.97
C TYR A 47 -7.90 15.53 -7.76
N THR A 48 -6.97 16.22 -7.10
CA THR A 48 -5.73 16.66 -7.73
C THR A 48 -4.90 15.47 -8.21
N LYS A 49 -4.75 14.43 -7.38
CA LYS A 49 -4.02 13.22 -7.75
C LYS A 49 -4.67 12.41 -8.86
N LEU A 50 -6.00 12.29 -8.87
CA LEU A 50 -6.72 11.67 -9.98
C LEU A 50 -6.38 12.33 -11.33
N HIS A 51 -6.26 13.67 -11.33
CA HIS A 51 -5.91 14.41 -12.53
C HIS A 51 -4.45 14.17 -12.94
N GLU A 52 -3.52 14.15 -11.97
CA GLU A 52 -2.10 13.88 -12.22
C GLU A 52 -1.85 12.46 -12.76
N GLU A 53 -2.57 11.47 -12.25
CA GLU A 53 -2.49 10.06 -12.67
C GLU A 53 -3.35 9.73 -13.90
N TYR A 54 -4.09 10.72 -14.44
CA TYR A 54 -5.03 10.55 -15.56
C TYR A 54 -6.11 9.47 -15.33
N LEU A 55 -6.56 9.34 -14.09
CA LEU A 55 -7.55 8.36 -13.68
C LEU A 55 -8.95 8.96 -13.61
N ASN A 56 -9.95 8.11 -13.87
CA ASN A 56 -11.34 8.45 -13.60
C ASN A 56 -11.63 8.29 -12.09
N SER A 57 -12.60 9.04 -11.59
CA SER A 57 -13.02 8.88 -10.19
C SER A 57 -13.62 7.49 -9.99
N PHE A 58 -12.96 6.69 -9.15
CA PHE A 58 -13.39 5.33 -8.78
C PHE A 58 -14.09 5.29 -7.42
N LEU A 59 -13.95 6.34 -6.60
CA LEU A 59 -14.72 6.52 -5.36
C LEU A 59 -15.89 7.46 -5.58
N SER A 60 -17.02 7.15 -4.95
CA SER A 60 -18.16 8.05 -4.83
C SER A 60 -17.92 9.13 -3.78
N ASN A 61 -18.67 10.24 -3.86
CA ASN A 61 -18.59 11.30 -2.86
C ASN A 61 -18.96 10.82 -1.43
N GLY A 62 -19.76 9.76 -1.31
CA GLY A 62 -20.09 9.15 -0.01
C GLY A 62 -18.89 8.42 0.58
N GLU A 63 -18.23 7.60 -0.23
CA GLU A 63 -17.03 6.85 0.17
C GLU A 63 -15.88 7.79 0.50
N ILE A 64 -15.67 8.85 -0.28
CA ILE A 64 -14.65 9.87 -0.01
C ILE A 64 -14.86 10.48 1.38
N LYS A 65 -16.10 10.84 1.73
CA LYS A 65 -16.43 11.39 3.05
C LYS A 65 -16.24 10.35 4.16
N GLN A 66 -16.65 9.11 3.93
CA GLN A 66 -16.53 8.05 4.91
C GLN A 66 -15.06 7.72 5.21
N ILE A 67 -14.24 7.54 4.17
CA ILE A 67 -12.80 7.29 4.31
C ILE A 67 -12.13 8.49 5.02
N SER A 68 -12.45 9.72 4.58
CA SER A 68 -11.91 10.92 5.23
C SER A 68 -12.30 11.03 6.71
N SER A 69 -13.45 10.46 7.11
CA SER A 69 -13.88 10.47 8.51
C SER A 69 -13.15 9.46 9.39
N TRP A 70 -12.55 8.44 8.78
CA TRP A 70 -11.70 7.45 9.46
C TRP A 70 -10.22 7.81 9.43
N ALA A 71 -9.83 8.74 8.55
CA ALA A 71 -8.47 9.23 8.48
C ALA A 71 -8.14 9.98 9.78
N GLU A 72 -7.37 9.33 10.64
CA GLU A 72 -6.79 9.94 11.84
C GLU A 72 -5.41 10.50 11.47
N ASP A 73 -5.17 11.75 11.87
CA ASP A 73 -3.86 12.37 11.71
C ASP A 73 -2.94 11.78 12.78
N ILE A 74 -2.22 10.71 12.45
CA ILE A 74 -1.23 10.12 13.36
C ILE A 74 -0.06 11.12 13.43
N HIS A 75 -0.10 11.98 14.43
CA HIS A 75 1.00 12.89 14.71
C HIS A 75 2.21 12.07 15.18
N GLN A 76 3.39 12.37 14.65
CA GLN A 76 4.64 11.73 15.04
C GLN A 76 4.91 11.76 16.56
N SER A 77 4.30 12.71 17.29
CA SER A 77 4.35 12.77 18.75
C SER A 77 3.66 11.59 19.45
N ASP A 78 2.62 11.01 18.85
CA ASP A 78 1.89 9.87 19.44
C ASP A 78 2.70 8.57 19.32
N LEU A 79 3.54 8.46 18.29
CA LEU A 79 4.48 7.35 18.11
C LEU A 79 5.64 7.40 19.10
N HIS A 80 6.09 8.61 19.46
CA HIS A 80 7.19 8.80 20.41
C HIS A 80 6.76 8.58 21.89
N LEU A 81 5.46 8.64 22.18
CA LEU A 81 4.93 8.38 23.53
C LEU A 81 4.98 6.89 23.90
N GLU A 82 4.82 5.99 22.92
CA GLU A 82 5.00 4.54 23.13
C GLU A 82 6.48 4.16 23.31
N GLU A 83 7.40 4.87 22.66
CA GLU A 83 8.85 4.68 22.81
C GLU A 83 9.36 5.16 24.18
N ALA A 84 8.77 6.20 24.75
CA ALA A 84 9.21 6.78 26.02
C ALA A 84 8.91 5.93 27.26
N ASN A 85 8.04 4.91 27.17
CA ASN A 85 7.79 3.94 28.24
C ASN A 85 8.72 2.72 28.18
N GLY A 86 9.58 2.63 27.16
CA GLY A 86 10.58 1.59 27.00
C GLY A 86 11.95 2.22 26.85
N GLU A 87 12.54 2.61 27.98
CA GLU A 87 13.91 3.11 28.11
C GLU A 87 14.93 2.31 27.28
N LEU A 88 15.29 2.82 26.09
CA LEU A 88 16.53 2.48 25.43
C LEU A 88 16.96 3.61 24.49
N GLU A 89 17.94 4.39 24.95
CA GLU A 89 18.73 5.28 24.10
C GLU A 89 19.44 4.45 23.02
N VAL A 90 18.99 4.53 21.78
CA VAL A 90 19.85 4.32 20.62
C VAL A 90 19.72 5.53 19.72
N GLN A 91 20.69 6.43 19.86
CA GLN A 91 21.07 7.33 18.78
C GLN A 91 21.41 6.47 17.55
N SER A 92 20.58 6.51 16.52
CA SER A 92 21.02 6.19 15.17
C SER A 92 20.28 7.07 14.17
N ASP A 93 21.04 8.00 13.63
CA ASP A 93 20.77 8.76 12.42
C ASP A 93 20.47 7.79 11.26
N GLY A 94 19.44 8.11 10.46
CA GLY A 94 19.14 7.41 9.20
C GLY A 94 17.98 6.42 9.24
N GLU A 95 16.84 6.87 8.73
CA GLU A 95 15.91 6.13 7.86
C GLU A 95 15.91 4.59 7.98
N ASN A 96 15.15 4.04 8.93
CA ASN A 96 14.69 2.66 8.81
C ASN A 96 13.37 2.42 9.56
N PHE A 97 12.29 3.07 9.11
CA PHE A 97 10.94 2.58 9.37
C PHE A 97 10.68 1.33 8.51
N SER A 98 11.45 0.27 8.72
CA SER A 98 11.03 -1.05 8.26
C SER A 98 9.91 -1.48 9.19
N GLY A 99 8.72 -1.75 8.64
CA GLY A 99 7.60 -2.29 9.40
C GLY A 99 8.04 -3.57 10.10
N HIS A 100 8.29 -3.48 11.41
CA HIS A 100 8.73 -4.63 12.19
C HIS A 100 7.53 -5.57 12.34
N TYR A 101 7.38 -6.47 11.37
CA TYR A 101 6.46 -7.61 11.41
C TYR A 101 6.88 -8.64 12.49
N PHE A 102 8.06 -8.45 13.08
CA PHE A 102 8.57 -9.26 14.17
C PHE A 102 8.80 -8.39 15.41
N PRO A 103 8.28 -8.80 16.58
CA PRO A 103 8.63 -8.15 17.82
C PRO A 103 10.14 -8.28 18.05
N THR A 104 10.75 -7.26 18.65
CA THR A 104 12.18 -7.27 19.03
C THR A 104 12.52 -8.50 19.86
N GLU A 105 11.56 -8.96 20.67
CA GLU A 105 11.62 -10.17 21.48
C GLU A 105 10.45 -11.10 21.12
N SER A 106 10.73 -12.37 20.82
CA SER A 106 9.70 -13.40 20.60
C SER A 106 9.48 -14.19 21.89
N ASP A 107 8.22 -14.35 22.33
CA ASP A 107 7.84 -15.24 23.44
C ASP A 107 8.20 -16.73 23.19
N THR A 108 8.54 -17.07 21.93
CA THR A 108 8.96 -18.41 21.53
C THR A 108 10.42 -18.42 21.07
N PRO A 109 11.22 -19.43 21.48
CA PRO A 109 12.59 -19.56 21.00
C PRO A 109 12.59 -19.82 19.49
N ALA A 110 13.67 -19.38 18.81
CA ALA A 110 13.85 -19.65 17.40
C ALA A 110 13.72 -21.17 17.11
N PRO A 111 13.03 -21.57 16.03
CA PRO A 111 12.86 -22.98 15.70
C PRO A 111 14.21 -23.65 15.43
N CYS A 112 14.31 -24.96 15.73
CA CYS A 112 15.52 -25.74 15.48
C CYS A 112 15.80 -25.84 13.96
N LEU A 113 16.80 -25.10 13.48
CA LEU A 113 17.17 -25.03 12.06
C LEU A 113 17.91 -26.29 11.55
N GLU A 114 18.27 -27.24 12.42
CA GLU A 114 18.95 -28.49 12.03
C GLU A 114 18.07 -29.40 11.17
N LEU A 115 16.74 -29.24 11.22
CA LEU A 115 15.78 -30.02 10.45
C LEU A 115 15.50 -29.44 9.05
N GLY A 116 16.11 -28.29 8.70
CA GLY A 116 15.88 -27.60 7.44
C GLY A 116 14.46 -27.05 7.28
N TRP A 117 14.17 -26.44 6.13
CA TRP A 117 12.80 -26.13 5.73
C TRP A 117 12.08 -27.45 5.38
N PRO A 118 10.81 -27.64 5.77
CA PRO A 118 10.05 -28.77 5.27
C PRO A 118 10.10 -28.74 3.74
N GLU A 119 10.56 -29.82 3.12
CA GLU A 119 10.51 -29.99 1.68
C GLU A 119 9.04 -29.90 1.26
N ARG A 120 8.63 -28.72 0.77
CA ARG A 120 7.36 -28.38 0.10
C ARG A 120 6.29 -29.48 0.18
N SER A 121 5.48 -29.48 1.24
CA SER A 121 4.35 -30.40 1.33
C SER A 121 3.14 -29.86 0.58
N LEU A 122 3.00 -30.22 -0.71
CA LEU A 122 1.70 -30.48 -1.36
C LEU A 122 0.61 -29.38 -1.28
N TRP A 123 0.93 -28.11 -1.54
CA TRP A 123 -0.11 -27.07 -1.76
C TRP A 123 -0.50 -26.95 -3.24
N MET A 124 0.00 -27.83 -4.10
CA MET A 124 -0.31 -27.85 -5.55
C MET A 124 -1.33 -28.92 -5.95
N ASP A 125 -2.09 -29.46 -4.99
CA ASP A 125 -3.23 -30.34 -5.25
C ASP A 125 -4.55 -29.71 -4.76
N MET A 126 -4.85 -28.49 -5.21
CA MET A 126 -6.20 -27.93 -5.17
C MET A 126 -6.53 -27.16 -6.45
#